data_AF-A0A1I5MRV0-F1
#
_entry.id   AF-A0A1I5MRV0-F1
#
_cell.length_a   1.000
_cell.length_b   1.000
_cell.length_c   1.000
_cell.angle_alpha   90.00
_cell.angle_beta   90.00
_cell.angle_gamma   90.00
#
_symmetry.space_group_name_H-M   'P 1'
#
loop_
_entity.id
_entity.type
_entity.pdbx_description
1 polymer ?
#
loop_
_entity_poly.entity_id
_entity_poly.type
_entity_poly.pdbx_seq_one_letter_code
_entity_poly.pdbx_strand_id
1 'polypeptide(L)'
;MEKIQQAKFLPTVNELQEMGSEEFEEWTSHAVYELARRKNERDPYPNLKTKLKSILENPSLNETHKEVRILEALQKFSDWYL
;
A
#
# COMPACT_ATOMS: atom_id res chain seq x y z
N MET A 1 9.63 -14.36 6.43
CA MET A 1 8.74 -13.44 5.70
C MET A 1 8.98 -13.66 4.22
N GLU A 2 7.99 -14.20 3.50
CA GLU A 2 8.08 -14.26 2.04
C GLU A 2 8.09 -12.84 1.49
N LYS A 3 9.15 -12.47 0.76
CA LYS A 3 9.15 -11.25 -0.03
C LYS A 3 8.04 -11.43 -1.06
N ILE A 4 6.93 -10.71 -0.91
CA ILE A 4 5.91 -10.62 -1.96
C ILE A 4 6.57 -9.89 -3.13
N GLN A 5 7.22 -10.62 -4.03
CA GLN A 5 7.68 -10.09 -5.30
C GLN A 5 6.44 -9.87 -6.16
N GLN A 6 5.97 -8.62 -6.20
CA GLN A 6 4.91 -8.24 -7.14
C GLN A 6 5.40 -8.51 -8.56
N ALA A 7 4.60 -9.24 -9.34
CA ALA A 7 4.90 -9.52 -10.74
C ALA A 7 5.13 -8.22 -11.54
N LYS A 8 6.03 -8.29 -12.53
CA LYS A 8 6.31 -7.20 -13.49
C LYS A 8 4.99 -6.72 -14.10
N PHE A 9 4.79 -5.41 -14.16
CA PHE A 9 3.59 -4.77 -14.73
C PHE A 9 3.91 -3.71 -15.75
N LEU A 10 4.96 -2.93 -15.49
CA LEU A 10 5.42 -1.94 -16.45
C LEU A 10 6.01 -2.67 -17.67
N PRO A 11 5.69 -2.22 -18.89
CA PRO A 11 6.40 -2.67 -20.07
C PRO A 11 7.85 -2.22 -19.99
N THR A 12 8.73 -2.94 -20.68
CA THR A 12 10.06 -2.48 -21.03
C THR A 12 9.98 -1.36 -22.06
N VAL A 13 11.10 -0.67 -22.27
CA VAL A 13 11.20 0.36 -23.31
C VAL A 13 10.87 -0.21 -24.69
N ASN A 14 11.38 -1.41 -25.02
CA ASN A 14 11.12 -2.03 -26.32
C ASN A 14 9.65 -2.43 -26.48
N GLU A 15 9.06 -3.06 -25.45
CA GLU A 15 7.62 -3.41 -25.45
C GLU A 15 6.75 -2.16 -25.64
N LEU A 16 7.12 -1.03 -25.05
CA LEU A 16 6.38 0.23 -25.21
C LEU A 16 6.56 0.85 -26.61
N GLN A 17 7.72 0.68 -27.24
CA GLN A 17 8.02 1.19 -28.58
C GLN A 17 7.32 0.38 -29.68
N GLU A 18 7.16 -0.92 -29.47
CA GLU A 18 6.50 -1.84 -30.41
C GLU A 18 4.98 -1.84 -30.26
N MET A 19 4.46 -1.26 -29.17
CA MET A 19 3.03 -1.20 -28.85
C MET A 19 2.26 -0.39 -29.90
N GLY A 20 1.24 -1.01 -30.49
CA GLY A 20 0.32 -0.33 -31.41
C GLY A 20 -0.59 0.67 -30.68
N SER A 21 -1.23 1.58 -31.42
CA SER A 21 -2.09 2.62 -30.84
C SER A 21 -3.24 2.07 -29.98
N GLU A 22 -3.89 0.99 -30.44
CA GLU A 22 -4.99 0.33 -29.72
C GLU A 22 -4.49 -0.35 -28.44
N GLU A 23 -3.41 -1.13 -28.53
CA GLU A 23 -2.78 -1.78 -27.38
C GLU A 23 -2.28 -0.76 -26.34
N PHE A 24 -1.77 0.39 -26.80
CA PHE A 24 -1.33 1.47 -25.93
C PHE A 24 -2.51 2.16 -25.21
N GLU A 25 -3.64 2.37 -25.90
CA GLU A 25 -4.86 2.92 -25.29
C GLU A 25 -5.44 1.98 -24.22
N GLU A 26 -5.48 0.68 -24.50
CA GLU A 26 -5.90 -0.33 -23.53
C GLU A 26 -4.96 -0.39 -22.33
N TRP A 27 -3.65 -0.44 -22.57
CA TRP A 27 -2.65 -0.48 -21.51
C TRP A 27 -2.72 0.75 -20.62
N THR A 28 -2.77 1.96 -21.19
CA THR A 28 -2.83 3.20 -20.40
C THR A 28 -4.09 3.27 -19.53
N SER A 29 -5.23 2.86 -20.07
CA SER A 29 -6.50 2.78 -19.33
C SER A 29 -6.40 1.84 -18.12
N HIS A 30 -5.80 0.66 -18.31
CA HIS A 30 -5.61 -0.31 -17.24
C HIS A 30 -4.51 0.12 -16.24
N ALA A 31 -3.44 0.77 -16.72
CA ALA A 31 -2.29 1.18 -15.93
C ALA A 31 -2.65 2.17 -14.83
N VAL A 32 -3.59 3.08 -15.06
CA VAL A 32 -4.04 4.03 -14.03
C VAL A 32 -4.59 3.29 -12.80
N TYR A 33 -5.46 2.31 -13.02
CA TYR A 33 -6.07 1.54 -11.93
C TYR A 33 -5.04 0.65 -11.22
N GLU A 34 -4.26 -0.10 -11.98
CA GLU A 34 -3.30 -1.04 -11.41
C GLU A 34 -2.16 -0.36 -10.66
N LEU A 35 -1.64 0.76 -11.16
CA LEU A 35 -0.62 1.52 -10.46
C LEU A 35 -1.17 2.17 -9.19
N ALA A 36 -2.42 2.64 -9.19
CA ALA A 36 -3.07 3.14 -7.99
C ALA A 36 -3.28 2.03 -6.94
N ARG A 37 -3.77 0.85 -7.36
CA ARG A 37 -3.90 -0.32 -6.49
C ARG A 37 -2.55 -0.72 -5.89
N ARG A 38 -1.52 -0.86 -6.73
CA ARG A 38 -0.16 -1.21 -6.29
C ARG A 38 0.44 -0.14 -5.38
N LYS A 39 0.17 1.14 -5.64
CA LYS A 39 0.57 2.23 -4.74
C LYS A 39 -0.10 2.09 -3.38
N ASN A 40 -1.40 1.80 -3.33
CA ASN A 40 -2.12 1.60 -2.07
C ASN A 40 -1.68 0.33 -1.33
N GLU A 41 -1.30 -0.73 -2.05
CA GLU A 41 -0.72 -1.94 -1.45
C GLU A 41 0.69 -1.71 -0.89
N ARG A 42 1.46 -0.83 -1.56
CA ARG A 42 2.80 -0.44 -1.13
C ARG A 42 2.80 0.63 -0.07
N ASP A 43 1.75 1.46 -0.01
CA ASP A 43 1.56 2.50 0.99
C ASP A 43 0.99 1.83 2.25
N PRO A 44 1.79 1.66 3.31
CA PRO A 44 1.32 1.00 4.51
C PRO A 44 0.55 1.97 5.42
N TYR A 45 0.58 3.29 5.15
CA TYR A 45 -0.03 4.31 5.99
C TYR A 45 -1.56 4.21 6.10
N PRO A 46 -2.33 3.86 5.06
CA PRO A 46 -3.77 3.60 5.18
C PRO A 46 -4.10 2.50 6.20
N ASN A 47 -3.32 1.41 6.21
CA ASN A 47 -3.51 0.31 7.17
C ASN A 47 -3.15 0.77 8.59
N LEU A 48 -2.03 1.49 8.75
CA LEU A 48 -1.65 2.10 10.02
C LEU A 48 -2.73 3.06 10.52
N LYS A 49 -3.21 3.98 9.68
CA LYS A 49 -4.26 4.95 10.02
C LYS A 49 -5.54 4.27 10.47
N THR A 50 -5.95 3.20 9.79
CA THR A 50 -7.11 2.39 10.18
C THR A 50 -6.90 1.74 11.55
N LYS A 51 -5.71 1.18 11.80
CA LYS A 51 -5.36 0.60 13.09
C LYS A 51 -5.38 1.65 14.21
N LEU A 52 -4.77 2.81 13.99
CA LEU A 52 -4.74 3.91 14.96
C LEU A 52 -6.16 4.41 15.27
N LYS A 53 -7.00 4.61 14.25
CA LYS A 53 -8.41 4.99 14.42
C LYS A 53 -9.15 3.98 15.31
N SER A 54 -8.98 2.68 15.05
CA SER A 54 -9.60 1.62 15.85
C SER A 54 -9.17 1.63 17.33
N ILE A 55 -7.94 2.06 17.63
CA ILE A 55 -7.45 2.18 19.01
C ILE A 55 -8.08 3.40 19.70
N LEU A 56 -8.10 4.54 19.01
CA LEU A 56 -8.62 5.81 19.53
C LEU A 56 -10.12 5.76 19.82
N GLU A 57 -10.89 5.12 18.95
CA GLU A 57 -12.35 4.99 19.06
C GLU A 57 -12.79 3.85 19.99
N ASN A 58 -11.86 3.06 20.55
CA ASN A 58 -12.22 1.94 21.42
C ASN A 58 -12.64 2.41 22.82
N PRO A 59 -13.93 2.26 23.20
CA PRO A 59 -14.43 2.75 24.49
C PRO A 59 -13.95 1.92 25.69
N SER A 60 -13.40 0.72 25.47
CA SER A 60 -12.85 -0.12 26.54
C SER A 60 -11.44 0.28 26.97
N LEU A 61 -10.79 1.20 26.24
CA LEU A 61 -9.46 1.69 26.56
C LEU A 61 -9.53 3.09 27.17
N ASN A 62 -8.85 3.26 28.31
CA ASN A 62 -8.54 4.59 28.81
C ASN A 62 -7.37 5.22 28.02
N GLU A 63 -7.08 6.49 28.25
CA GLU A 63 -6.05 7.22 27.50
C GLU A 63 -4.66 6.59 27.62
N THR A 64 -4.26 6.13 28.81
CA THR A 64 -2.97 5.45 29.01
C THR A 64 -2.87 4.16 28.19
N HIS A 65 -3.94 3.35 28.14
CA HIS A 65 -3.95 2.15 27.32
C HIS A 65 -3.95 2.46 25.81
N LYS A 66 -4.57 3.58 25.39
CA LYS A 66 -4.51 4.04 24.00
C LYS A 66 -3.08 4.43 23.61
N GLU A 67 -2.40 5.21 24.45
CA GLU A 67 -1.00 5.63 24.22
C GLU A 67 -0.07 4.42 24.02
N VAL A 68 -0.13 3.42 24.91
CA VAL A 68 0.68 2.19 24.81
C VAL A 68 0.40 1.45 23.51
N ARG A 69 -0.87 1.24 23.15
CA ARG A 69 -1.22 0.50 21.93
C ARG A 69 -0.89 1.25 20.65
N ILE A 70 -0.96 2.58 20.67
CA ILE A 70 -0.51 3.41 19.55
C ILE A 70 1.00 3.26 19.38
N LEU A 71 1.78 3.36 20.46
CA LEU A 71 3.23 3.18 20.42
C LEU A 71 3.61 1.80 19.84
N GLU A 72 2.98 0.72 20.30
CA GLU A 72 3.18 -0.63 19.76
C GLU A 72 2.86 -0.73 18.26
N ALA A 73 1.78 -0.08 17.80
CA ALA A 73 1.40 -0.09 16.40
C ALA A 73 2.41 0.66 15.52
N LEU A 74 2.92 1.80 16.00
CA LEU A 74 3.94 2.58 15.31
C LEU A 74 5.29 1.85 15.26
N GLN A 75 5.69 1.19 16.35
CA GLN A 75 6.91 0.38 16.41
C GLN A 75 6.84 -0.79 15.43
N LYS A 76 5.74 -1.56 15.43
CA LYS A 76 5.56 -2.67 14.48
C LYS A 76 5.59 -2.20 13.02
N PHE A 77 5.04 -1.01 12.76
CA PHE A 77 5.10 -0.40 11.44
C PHE A 77 6.54 0.00 11.08
N SER A 78 7.29 0.60 12.00
CA SER A 78 8.71 0.90 11.82
C SER A 78 9.51 -0.36 11.49
N ASP A 79 9.36 -1.42 12.29
CA ASP A 79 10.13 -2.68 12.13
C ASP A 79 9.81 -3.45 10.85
N TRP A 80 8.64 -3.21 10.24
CA TRP A 80 8.22 -3.86 9.00
C TRP A 80 8.67 -3.11 7.74
N TYR A 81 8.96 -1.81 7.84
CA TYR A 81 9.12 -0.92 6.69
C TYR A 81 10.41 -0.09 6.69
N LEU A 82 11.23 -0.16 7.75
CA LEU A 82 12.61 0.34 7.83
C LEU A 82 13.59 -0.82 8.02
#